data_AF-A0A099YW69-F1
#
_entry.id   AF-A0A099YW69-F1
#
_cell.length_a   1.000
_cell.length_b   1.000
_cell.length_c   1.000
_cell.angle_alpha   90.00
_cell.angle_beta   90.00
_cell.angle_gamma   90.00
#
_symmetry.space_group_name_H-M   'P 1'
#
loop_
_entity.id
_entity.type
_entity.pdbx_description
1 polymer ?
#
loop_
_entity_poly.entity_id
_entity_poly.type
_entity_poly.pdbx_seq_one_letter_code
_entity_poly.pdbx_strand_id
1 'polypeptide(L)'
;MITPAFELSQDPDFLKIIIKIPYARASEFDVYFEGEDFKFYAKPYFLRQLTLPGRVVEDGREKASYNTDEGTFTIQLPKEIPGQYFEGLDMLTSLLTPKKLKSATPLVEEIAASAHLSEEEDDDDFDWEIEQTPYEETAESTLQQKYCYGFGNLHSAVLQRLQDELTDVIDIKDPDRVPVSERRRKRLAAEAAKFDPDHYLADFFEDEAIEHVLKYKPWWIDAHKKKTALQHQECDGQTFVCHFCICNQFTFTFVVVFSEEEREQLRKFKNKSYLLDKRTRHHVYLGLIDILLAYCYEICVNEGDKNVESPWNVRKLSATLCWLE
;
A
#
# COMPACT_ATOMS: atom_id res chain seq x y z
N MET A 1 7.24 -7.70 -4.03
CA MET A 1 7.14 -8.95 -3.25
C MET A 1 8.02 -8.80 -2.04
N ILE A 2 7.51 -9.08 -0.84
CA ILE A 2 8.18 -8.76 0.42
C ILE A 2 8.67 -10.06 1.10
N THR A 3 9.91 -10.09 1.58
CA THR A 3 10.39 -11.15 2.46
C THR A 3 9.76 -10.96 3.85
N PRO A 4 8.85 -11.84 4.30
CA PRO A 4 8.26 -11.72 5.63
C PRO A 4 9.32 -11.97 6.71
N ALA A 5 9.07 -11.49 7.93
CA ALA A 5 9.87 -11.90 9.08
C ALA A 5 9.54 -13.37 9.40
N PHE A 6 10.55 -14.21 9.57
CA PHE A 6 10.35 -15.61 9.89
C PHE A 6 11.32 -16.11 10.94
N GLU A 7 10.89 -17.09 11.73
CA GLU A 7 11.63 -17.73 12.79
C GLU A 7 11.54 -19.24 12.59
N LEU A 8 12.65 -19.95 12.78
CA LEU A 8 12.69 -21.40 12.73
C LEU A 8 12.95 -21.95 14.13
N SER A 9 12.10 -22.88 14.55
CA SER A 9 12.29 -23.66 15.77
C SER A 9 12.13 -25.14 15.45
N GLN A 10 12.63 -26.02 16.30
CA GLN A 10 12.58 -27.46 16.04
C GLN A 10 12.29 -28.26 17.30
N ASP A 11 11.54 -29.33 17.11
CA ASP A 11 11.34 -30.43 18.04
C ASP A 11 12.13 -31.66 17.53
N PRO A 12 12.24 -32.76 18.30
CA PRO A 12 12.87 -33.99 17.83
C PRO A 12 12.24 -34.54 16.54
N ASP A 13 10.92 -34.40 16.38
CA ASP A 13 10.18 -35.00 15.26
C ASP A 13 9.77 -33.99 14.17
N PHE A 14 9.68 -32.70 14.50
CA PHE A 14 9.14 -31.67 13.61
C PHE A 14 10.02 -30.42 13.57
N LEU A 15 10.10 -29.79 12.41
CA LEU A 15 10.58 -28.43 12.20
C LEU A 15 9.38 -27.48 12.19
N LYS A 16 9.44 -26.40 12.96
CA LYS A 16 8.40 -25.37 13.05
C LYS A 16 8.91 -24.08 12.41
N ILE A 17 8.26 -23.64 11.35
CA ILE A 17 8.53 -22.38 10.68
C ILE A 17 7.41 -21.40 11.03
N ILE A 18 7.76 -20.30 11.65
CA ILE A 18 6.84 -19.25 12.10
C ILE A 18 7.08 -18.03 11.22
N ILE A 19 6.08 -17.63 10.42
CA ILE A 19 6.18 -16.53 9.46
C ILE A 19 5.19 -15.43 9.86
N LYS A 20 5.67 -14.21 10.10
CA LYS A 20 4.85 -13.04 10.45
C LYS A 20 4.32 -12.38 9.18
N ILE A 21 3.01 -12.46 8.96
CA ILE A 21 2.28 -11.96 7.79
C ILE A 21 0.99 -11.20 8.19
N PRO A 22 1.08 -10.05 8.89
CA PRO A 22 -0.08 -9.35 9.48
C PRO A 22 -1.10 -8.78 8.48
N TYR A 23 -0.74 -8.72 7.19
CA TYR A 23 -1.57 -8.11 6.13
C TYR A 23 -1.94 -9.11 5.02
N ALA A 24 -1.62 -10.39 5.19
CA ALA A 24 -1.94 -11.42 4.19
C ALA A 24 -3.40 -11.89 4.32
N ARG A 25 -3.99 -12.28 3.19
CA ARG A 25 -5.29 -12.93 3.16
C ARG A 25 -5.11 -14.43 3.44
N ALA A 26 -5.80 -14.94 4.45
CA ALA A 26 -5.72 -16.37 4.83
C ALA A 26 -6.22 -17.35 3.75
N SER A 27 -6.91 -16.87 2.71
CA SER A 27 -7.45 -17.70 1.62
C SER A 27 -6.50 -17.88 0.43
N GLU A 28 -5.40 -17.12 0.36
CA GLU A 28 -4.50 -17.07 -0.79
C GLU A 28 -3.06 -17.31 -0.32
N PHE A 29 -2.74 -18.56 0.05
CA PHE A 29 -1.38 -18.97 0.40
C PHE A 29 -1.01 -20.28 -0.29
N ASP A 30 0.26 -20.39 -0.67
CA ASP A 30 0.87 -21.58 -1.25
C ASP A 30 2.13 -21.92 -0.46
N VAL A 31 2.26 -23.19 -0.06
CA VAL A 31 3.44 -23.73 0.62
C VAL A 31 3.97 -24.88 -0.21
N TYR A 32 5.27 -24.85 -0.50
CA TYR A 32 5.96 -25.94 -1.17
C TYR A 32 7.20 -26.32 -0.38
N PHE A 33 7.40 -27.61 -0.14
CA PHE A 33 8.58 -28.11 0.54
C PHE A 33 8.98 -29.46 -0.07
N GLU A 34 10.25 -29.61 -0.42
CA GLU A 34 10.78 -30.85 -0.99
C GLU A 34 12.23 -31.05 -0.55
N GLY A 35 12.48 -32.11 0.22
CA GLY A 35 13.83 -32.44 0.70
C GLY A 35 14.41 -31.32 1.57
N GLU A 36 15.34 -30.54 1.02
CA GLU A 36 16.00 -29.42 1.73
C GLU A 36 15.36 -28.07 1.39
N ASP A 37 14.47 -27.98 0.41
CA ASP A 37 13.94 -26.71 -0.07
C ASP A 37 12.56 -26.41 0.52
N PHE A 38 12.38 -25.19 1.00
CA PHE A 38 11.09 -24.67 1.45
C PHE A 38 10.77 -23.34 0.75
N LYS A 39 9.56 -23.22 0.21
CA LYS A 39 9.05 -22.02 -0.47
C LYS A 39 7.68 -21.67 0.09
N PHE A 40 7.45 -20.38 0.29
CA PHE A 40 6.19 -19.88 0.83
C PHE A 40 5.74 -18.66 0.05
N TYR A 41 4.48 -18.64 -0.36
CA TYR A 41 3.87 -17.52 -1.05
C TYR A 41 2.55 -17.17 -0.38
N ALA A 42 2.36 -15.90 -0.04
CA ALA A 42 1.08 -15.36 0.41
C ALA A 42 1.06 -13.87 0.13
N LYS A 43 0.29 -13.42 -0.85
CA LYS A 43 0.33 -12.02 -1.32
C LYS A 43 0.19 -11.02 -0.16
N PRO A 44 1.11 -10.03 -0.01
CA PRO A 44 2.25 -9.66 -0.89
C PRO A 44 3.61 -10.31 -0.55
N TYR A 45 3.64 -11.26 0.39
CA TYR A 45 4.82 -11.92 0.92
C TYR A 45 5.27 -13.11 0.06
N PHE A 46 6.58 -13.26 -0.08
CA PHE A 46 7.19 -14.39 -0.79
C PHE A 46 8.53 -14.76 -0.14
N LEU A 47 8.69 -16.02 0.24
CA LEU A 47 9.96 -16.64 0.62
C LEU A 47 10.36 -17.59 -0.50
N ARG A 48 11.39 -17.19 -1.25
CA ARG A 48 11.75 -17.79 -2.54
C ARG A 48 12.40 -19.16 -2.39
N GLN A 49 13.31 -19.31 -1.43
CA GLN A 49 13.97 -20.59 -1.14
C GLN A 49 14.64 -20.50 0.22
N LEU A 50 14.14 -21.29 1.16
CA LEU A 50 14.79 -21.54 2.42
C LEU A 50 15.44 -22.92 2.33
N THR A 51 16.76 -22.95 2.16
CA THR A 51 17.51 -24.21 2.14
C THR A 51 17.71 -24.67 3.58
N LEU A 52 16.93 -25.66 3.97
CA LEU A 52 16.96 -26.27 5.29
C LEU A 52 18.27 -27.05 5.49
N PRO A 53 18.88 -27.01 6.69
CA PRO A 53 20.11 -27.78 7.00
C PRO A 53 19.93 -29.30 6.96
N GLY A 54 18.68 -29.77 7.02
CA GLY A 54 18.31 -31.17 6.99
C GLY A 54 17.05 -31.39 6.16
N ARG A 55 16.80 -32.65 5.83
CA ARG A 55 15.71 -33.04 4.94
C ARG A 55 14.38 -33.18 5.68
N VAL A 56 13.33 -32.66 5.05
CA VAL A 56 11.94 -32.81 5.46
C VAL A 56 11.20 -33.71 4.46
N VAL A 57 10.19 -34.42 4.95
CA VAL A 57 9.39 -35.37 4.14
C VAL A 57 7.93 -34.96 4.14
N GLU A 58 7.25 -35.16 3.02
CA GLU A 58 5.79 -35.03 2.92
C GLU A 58 5.16 -36.37 3.33
N ASP A 59 4.73 -36.48 4.59
CA ASP A 59 4.19 -37.73 5.18
C ASP A 59 2.75 -37.57 5.69
N GLY A 60 2.04 -36.51 5.27
CA GLY A 60 0.66 -36.20 5.68
C GLY A 60 0.52 -35.77 7.15
N ARG A 61 1.65 -35.65 7.87
CA ARG A 61 1.73 -35.20 9.28
C ARG A 61 2.01 -33.71 9.40
N GLU A 62 2.19 -33.02 8.28
CA GLU A 62 2.35 -31.59 8.21
C GLU A 62 1.10 -30.86 8.69
N LYS A 63 1.31 -29.73 9.37
CA LYS A 63 0.22 -28.88 9.85
C LYS A 63 0.58 -27.43 9.60
N ALA A 64 -0.34 -26.71 8.95
CA ALA A 64 -0.28 -25.27 8.82
C ALA A 64 -1.44 -24.64 9.60
N SER A 65 -1.14 -23.65 10.44
CA SER A 65 -2.14 -22.88 11.16
C SER A 65 -1.87 -21.39 11.04
N TYR A 66 -2.93 -20.60 10.88
CA TYR A 66 -2.87 -19.15 10.83
C TYR A 66 -3.55 -18.56 12.07
N ASN A 67 -2.81 -17.72 12.80
CA ASN A 67 -3.34 -16.94 13.91
C ASN A 67 -3.67 -15.53 13.43
N THR A 68 -4.96 -15.23 13.26
CA THR A 68 -5.46 -13.92 12.80
C THR A 68 -5.15 -12.78 13.78
N ASP A 69 -5.08 -13.06 15.08
CA ASP A 69 -4.90 -12.03 16.11
C ASP A 69 -3.44 -11.54 16.17
N GLU A 70 -2.47 -12.44 15.95
CA GLU A 70 -1.04 -12.15 15.95
C GLU A 70 -0.50 -11.89 14.54
N GLY A 71 -1.25 -12.24 13.49
CA GLY A 71 -0.79 -12.14 12.11
C GLY A 71 0.34 -13.12 11.81
N THR A 72 0.35 -14.29 12.45
CA THR A 72 1.45 -15.25 12.39
C THR A 72 0.99 -16.58 11.78
N PHE A 73 1.75 -17.06 10.81
CA PHE A 73 1.55 -18.34 10.13
C PHE A 73 2.54 -19.36 10.66
N THR A 74 2.06 -20.48 11.19
CA THR A 74 2.90 -21.53 11.78
C THR A 74 2.80 -22.79 10.93
N ILE A 75 3.94 -23.27 10.41
CA ILE A 75 4.03 -24.46 9.59
C ILE A 75 4.88 -25.49 10.33
N GLN A 76 4.32 -26.69 10.52
CA GLN A 76 5.00 -27.84 11.12
C GLN A 76 5.32 -28.84 10.02
N LEU A 77 6.62 -29.07 9.78
CA LEU A 77 7.14 -29.99 8.79
C LEU A 77 7.79 -31.19 9.51
N PRO A 78 7.44 -32.45 9.19
CA PRO A 78 8.08 -33.60 9.81
C PRO A 78 9.50 -33.80 9.24
N LYS A 79 10.44 -34.18 10.11
CA LYS A 79 11.83 -34.46 9.71
C LYS A 79 11.92 -35.84 9.05
N GLU A 80 12.81 -35.99 8.07
CA GLU A 80 13.09 -37.31 7.45
C GLU A 80 13.66 -38.29 8.49
N ILE A 81 14.55 -37.80 9.36
CA ILE A 81 15.18 -38.58 10.43
C ILE A 81 14.72 -38.02 11.78
N PRO A 82 13.80 -38.72 12.49
CA PRO A 82 13.39 -38.36 13.84
C PRO A 82 14.60 -38.29 14.79
N GLY A 83 14.72 -37.19 15.53
CA GLY A 83 15.84 -36.93 16.44
C GLY A 83 17.05 -36.23 15.81
N GLN A 84 17.07 -36.00 14.49
CA GLN A 84 18.10 -35.18 13.85
C GLN A 84 17.97 -33.72 14.29
N TYR A 85 19.05 -33.14 14.81
CA TYR A 85 19.10 -31.72 15.18
C TYR A 85 19.60 -30.90 13.98
N PHE A 86 18.84 -29.88 13.59
CA PHE A 86 19.19 -29.00 12.47
C PHE A 86 20.03 -27.85 13.02
N GLU A 87 21.29 -27.75 12.60
CA GLU A 87 22.19 -26.71 13.07
C GLU A 87 22.02 -25.42 12.26
N GLY A 88 22.20 -24.26 12.89
CA GLY A 88 22.21 -22.98 12.18
C GLY A 88 20.84 -22.41 11.80
N LEU A 89 19.76 -22.84 12.46
CA LEU A 89 18.41 -22.28 12.25
C LEU A 89 18.35 -20.75 12.50
N ASP A 90 19.24 -20.23 13.34
CA ASP A 90 19.34 -18.79 13.64
C ASP A 90 20.07 -17.98 12.55
N MET A 91 20.80 -18.64 11.64
CA MET A 91 21.54 -17.98 10.56
C MET A 91 20.67 -17.78 9.32
N LEU A 92 19.62 -16.95 9.44
CA LEU A 92 18.61 -16.74 8.41
C LEU A 92 19.19 -16.31 7.05
N THR A 93 20.30 -15.56 7.03
CA THR A 93 21.02 -15.18 5.81
C THR A 93 21.58 -16.39 5.05
N SER A 94 22.16 -17.35 5.77
CA SER A 94 22.71 -18.58 5.19
C SER A 94 21.62 -19.48 4.61
N LEU A 95 20.43 -19.47 5.22
CA LEU A 95 19.29 -20.27 4.77
C LEU A 95 18.60 -19.68 3.53
N LEU A 96 18.74 -18.38 3.28
CA LEU A 96 18.20 -17.69 2.09
C LEU A 96 19.17 -17.70 0.90
N THR A 97 20.41 -18.14 1.10
CA THR A 97 21.44 -18.13 0.05
C THR A 97 21.34 -19.41 -0.78
N PRO A 98 21.16 -19.35 -2.11
CA PRO A 98 21.13 -20.55 -2.93
C PRO A 98 22.49 -21.27 -2.88
N LYS A 99 22.47 -22.60 -2.72
CA LYS A 99 23.67 -23.42 -2.93
C LYS A 99 24.02 -23.37 -4.42
N LYS A 100 24.90 -22.45 -4.83
CA LYS A 100 25.54 -22.53 -6.15
C LYS A 100 26.29 -23.87 -6.22
N LEU A 101 25.72 -24.85 -6.91
CA LEU A 101 26.44 -26.04 -7.35
C LEU A 101 27.53 -25.56 -8.30
N LYS A 102 28.71 -25.27 -7.76
CA LYS A 102 29.92 -25.16 -8.58
C LYS A 102 30.20 -26.56 -9.09
N SER A 103 29.70 -26.91 -10.27
CA SER A 103 30.21 -28.03 -11.05
C SER A 103 31.65 -27.69 -11.42
N ALA A 104 32.59 -28.07 -10.55
CA ALA A 104 34.00 -28.02 -10.88
C ALA A 104 34.26 -29.16 -11.88
N THR A 105 34.12 -28.88 -13.17
CA THR A 105 34.71 -29.72 -14.20
C THR A 105 36.24 -29.60 -14.09
N PRO A 106 37.00 -30.71 -14.08
CA PRO A 106 38.45 -30.66 -14.00
C PRO A 106 39.00 -30.16 -15.34
N LEU A 107 39.67 -29.01 -15.30
CA LEU A 107 40.35 -28.39 -16.42
C LEU A 107 41.66 -29.13 -16.72
N VAL A 108 41.63 -30.24 -17.46
CA VAL A 108 42.68 -30.76 -18.37
C VAL A 108 42.14 -32.03 -19.06
N GLU A 109 41.90 -31.98 -20.37
CA GLU A 109 41.96 -33.15 -21.26
C GLU A 109 42.94 -32.86 -22.40
N GLU A 110 43.91 -33.76 -22.57
CA GLU A 110 44.97 -33.66 -23.58
C GLU A 110 44.45 -34.00 -25.00
N ILE A 111 45.07 -33.32 -25.97
CA ILE A 111 44.74 -33.23 -27.39
C ILE A 111 44.57 -34.59 -28.09
N ALA A 112 43.39 -34.82 -28.69
CA ALA A 112 43.26 -35.67 -29.88
C ALA A 112 42.19 -35.10 -30.82
N ALA A 113 42.59 -34.88 -32.06
CA ALA A 113 41.81 -34.20 -33.09
C ALA A 113 40.57 -34.99 -33.52
N SER A 114 39.39 -34.40 -33.34
CA SER A 114 38.21 -34.66 -34.17
C SER A 114 37.27 -33.45 -34.12
N ALA A 115 36.98 -32.90 -35.29
CA ALA A 115 36.12 -31.74 -35.48
C ALA A 115 34.73 -31.97 -34.85
N HIS A 116 34.39 -31.17 -33.86
CA HIS A 116 33.02 -30.93 -33.43
C HIS A 116 32.84 -29.43 -33.28
N LEU A 117 31.82 -28.90 -33.95
CA LEU A 117 31.43 -27.51 -33.92
C LEU A 117 31.15 -27.11 -32.47
N SER A 118 31.95 -26.22 -31.90
CA SER A 118 31.59 -25.50 -30.69
C SER A 118 30.59 -24.42 -31.08
N GLU A 119 29.31 -24.73 -30.93
CA GLU A 119 28.29 -23.70 -30.75
C GLU A 119 28.65 -22.99 -29.43
N GLU A 120 29.02 -21.72 -29.53
CA GLU A 120 29.06 -20.80 -28.40
C GLU A 120 27.60 -20.63 -27.95
N GLU A 121 27.10 -21.54 -27.13
CA GLU A 121 25.98 -21.23 -26.25
C GLU A 121 26.55 -20.32 -25.15
N ASP A 122 26.55 -19.02 -25.43
CA ASP A 122 26.40 -17.99 -24.39
C ASP A 122 25.04 -18.24 -23.73
N ASP A 123 24.96 -19.28 -22.92
CA ASP A 123 23.92 -19.44 -21.91
C ASP A 123 24.33 -18.50 -20.77
N ASP A 124 24.21 -17.19 -21.03
CA ASP A 124 23.97 -16.21 -19.99
C ASP A 124 22.61 -16.56 -19.37
N ASP A 125 22.62 -17.63 -18.56
CA ASP A 125 21.51 -18.13 -17.77
C ASP A 125 21.11 -16.96 -16.88
N PHE A 126 20.13 -16.19 -17.37
CA PHE A 126 19.77 -14.90 -16.80
C PHE A 126 19.21 -15.20 -15.43
N ASP A 127 20.03 -14.94 -14.40
CA ASP A 127 19.73 -15.21 -13.00
C ASP A 127 18.52 -14.34 -12.61
N TRP A 128 17.30 -14.84 -12.86
CA TRP A 128 16.02 -14.22 -12.46
C TRP A 128 15.85 -14.19 -10.92
N GLU A 129 16.95 -14.44 -10.21
CA GLU A 129 17.09 -14.61 -8.79
C GLU A 129 17.27 -13.26 -8.09
N ILE A 130 16.16 -12.59 -7.80
CA ILE A 130 16.19 -11.39 -6.96
C ILE A 130 16.70 -11.77 -5.56
N GLU A 131 17.80 -11.12 -5.12
CA GLU A 131 18.39 -11.31 -3.78
C GLU A 131 17.40 -10.90 -2.69
N GLN A 132 17.06 -11.83 -1.79
CA GLN A 132 16.23 -11.56 -0.62
C GLN A 132 17.12 -11.34 0.59
N THR A 133 17.05 -10.15 1.19
CA THR A 133 17.65 -9.90 2.50
C THR A 133 16.66 -10.27 3.61
N PRO A 134 17.11 -10.87 4.74
CA PRO A 134 16.25 -11.10 5.89
C PRO A 134 15.55 -9.81 6.33
N TYR A 135 14.36 -9.95 6.90
CA TYR A 135 13.70 -8.83 7.56
C TYR A 135 14.51 -8.43 8.81
N GLU A 136 15.14 -7.27 8.77
CA GLU A 136 15.65 -6.64 9.97
C GLU A 136 14.50 -5.85 10.61
N GLU A 137 14.09 -6.23 11.83
CA GLU A 137 13.39 -5.30 12.71
C GLU A 137 14.30 -4.08 12.83
N THR A 138 13.97 -3.00 12.14
CA THR A 138 14.70 -1.76 12.28
C THR A 138 14.42 -1.28 13.70
N ALA A 139 15.29 -1.69 14.63
CA ALA A 139 15.48 -0.98 15.87
C ALA A 139 15.57 0.49 15.49
N GLU A 140 14.81 1.33 16.18
CA GLU A 140 14.79 2.77 15.99
C GLU A 140 16.20 3.34 16.23
N SER A 141 17.08 3.26 15.23
CA SER A 141 18.47 3.66 15.36
C SER A 141 18.97 4.22 14.04
N THR A 142 18.48 5.42 13.73
CA THR A 142 19.32 6.61 13.58
C THR A 142 18.42 7.79 13.29
N LEU A 143 18.81 8.95 13.81
CA LEU A 143 18.22 10.27 13.63
C LEU A 143 18.32 10.75 12.15
N GLN A 144 17.91 9.93 11.18
CA GLN A 144 17.63 10.42 9.84
C GLN A 144 16.35 11.24 9.95
N GLN A 145 16.41 12.50 9.54
CA GLN A 145 15.28 13.42 9.58
C GLN A 145 14.17 12.91 8.67
N LYS A 146 13.25 12.12 9.23
CA LYS A 146 12.07 11.61 8.54
C LYS A 146 11.04 12.74 8.49
N TYR A 147 10.58 13.07 7.29
CA TYR A 147 9.54 14.06 7.09
C TYR A 147 8.18 13.40 7.19
N CYS A 148 7.33 13.95 8.06
CA CYS A 148 5.97 13.46 8.19
C CYS A 148 5.09 13.87 6.99
N TYR A 149 3.95 13.20 6.86
CA TYR A 149 2.93 13.45 5.85
C TYR A 149 1.55 13.00 6.34
N GLY A 150 0.54 13.18 5.48
CA GLY A 150 -0.83 12.75 5.73
C GLY A 150 -1.57 13.66 6.72
N PHE A 151 -2.62 13.11 7.33
CA PHE A 151 -3.49 13.90 8.21
C PHE A 151 -2.70 14.53 9.36
N GLY A 152 -2.66 15.86 9.37
CA GLY A 152 -1.98 16.65 10.40
C GLY A 152 -0.46 16.42 10.50
N ASN A 153 0.19 15.89 9.45
CA ASN A 153 1.60 15.49 9.49
C ASN A 153 1.92 14.52 10.64
N LEU A 154 0.99 13.61 10.95
CA LEU A 154 1.13 12.65 12.04
C LEU A 154 1.70 11.30 11.59
N HIS A 155 1.85 11.07 10.28
CA HIS A 155 2.30 9.79 9.73
C HIS A 155 3.72 9.91 9.15
N SER A 156 4.52 8.86 9.32
CA SER A 156 5.82 8.66 8.67
C SER A 156 6.09 7.15 8.56
N ALA A 157 6.99 6.76 7.65
CA ALA A 157 7.45 5.42 7.33
C ALA A 157 6.37 4.39 6.92
N VAL A 158 5.13 4.83 6.71
CA VAL A 158 4.02 3.98 6.26
C VAL A 158 4.24 3.56 4.81
N LEU A 159 4.64 4.52 3.98
CA LEU A 159 4.75 4.32 2.53
C LEU A 159 6.06 3.64 2.14
N GLN A 160 7.11 3.73 2.95
CA GLN A 160 8.39 3.05 2.69
C GLN A 160 8.22 1.53 2.49
N ARG A 161 7.27 0.90 3.20
CA ARG A 161 7.00 -0.54 3.11
C ARG A 161 6.15 -0.94 1.91
N LEU A 162 5.46 0.03 1.29
CA LEU A 162 4.47 -0.19 0.23
C LEU A 162 4.83 0.59 -1.05
N GLN A 163 6.05 1.12 -1.18
CA GLN A 163 6.43 1.97 -2.32
C GLN A 163 6.20 1.27 -3.66
N ASP A 164 6.55 -0.01 -3.77
CA ASP A 164 6.40 -0.77 -5.01
C ASP A 164 4.93 -0.93 -5.44
N GLU A 165 3.99 -0.99 -4.49
CA GLU A 165 2.55 -1.12 -4.77
C GLU A 165 1.85 0.23 -4.93
N LEU A 166 2.39 1.28 -4.29
CA LEU A 166 1.78 2.61 -4.26
C LEU A 166 2.38 3.57 -5.28
N THR A 167 3.36 3.14 -6.09
CA THR A 167 3.94 3.94 -7.18
C THR A 167 2.87 4.39 -8.18
N ASP A 168 1.83 3.58 -8.41
CA ASP A 168 0.73 3.96 -9.31
C ASP A 168 -0.29 4.91 -8.64
N VAL A 169 -0.27 4.97 -7.31
CA VAL A 169 -1.22 5.73 -6.49
C VAL A 169 -0.69 7.11 -6.11
N ILE A 170 0.63 7.22 -5.91
CA ILE A 170 1.31 8.40 -5.38
C ILE A 170 2.43 8.80 -6.35
N ASP A 171 2.52 10.08 -6.70
CA ASP A 171 3.51 10.57 -7.67
C ASP A 171 4.89 10.85 -7.04
N ILE A 172 4.93 10.95 -5.71
CA ILE A 172 6.18 11.08 -4.97
C ILE A 172 6.80 9.72 -4.65
N LYS A 173 8.02 9.48 -5.17
CA LYS A 173 8.78 8.24 -4.95
C LYS A 173 9.07 7.96 -3.48
N ASP A 174 9.70 8.90 -2.78
CA ASP A 174 10.10 8.75 -1.38
C ASP A 174 9.64 9.94 -0.53
N PRO A 175 8.43 9.88 0.05
CA PRO A 175 7.88 10.99 0.83
C PRO A 175 8.56 11.16 2.19
N ASP A 176 9.15 10.10 2.74
CA ASP A 176 9.80 10.12 4.06
C ASP A 176 11.12 10.89 4.06
N ARG A 177 11.81 10.95 2.92
CA ARG A 177 13.10 11.65 2.76
C ARG A 177 13.00 13.04 2.12
N VAL A 178 11.81 13.43 1.63
CA VAL A 178 11.63 14.68 0.89
C VAL A 178 10.84 15.69 1.74
N PRO A 179 11.40 16.88 2.03
CA PRO A 179 10.68 17.93 2.77
C PRO A 179 9.54 18.51 1.93
N VAL A 180 8.51 19.04 2.60
CA VAL A 180 7.31 19.61 1.97
C VAL A 180 7.63 20.64 0.87
N SER A 181 8.61 21.52 1.09
CA SER A 181 9.02 22.51 0.07
C SER A 181 9.57 21.87 -1.21
N GLU A 182 10.32 20.78 -1.06
CA GLU A 182 10.85 20.02 -2.18
C GLU A 182 9.75 19.20 -2.88
N ARG A 183 8.78 18.67 -2.12
CA ARG A 183 7.58 18.02 -2.70
C ARG A 183 6.85 18.99 -3.62
N ARG A 184 6.57 20.20 -3.13
CA ARG A 184 5.93 21.27 -3.93
C ARG A 184 6.71 21.60 -5.20
N ARG A 185 8.04 21.77 -5.08
CA ARG A 185 8.91 22.08 -6.22
C ARG A 185 8.86 20.98 -7.28
N LYS A 186 8.93 19.72 -6.85
CA LYS A 186 8.86 18.55 -7.75
C LYS A 186 7.48 18.41 -8.38
N ARG A 187 6.41 18.64 -7.63
CA ARG A 187 5.03 18.66 -8.14
C ARG A 187 4.88 19.67 -9.26
N LEU A 188 5.25 20.93 -9.02
CA LEU A 188 5.15 21.98 -10.03
C LEU A 188 5.96 21.65 -11.30
N ALA A 189 7.14 21.06 -11.14
CA ALA A 189 7.95 20.62 -12.28
C ALA A 189 7.30 19.45 -13.04
N ALA A 190 6.71 18.49 -12.34
CA ALA A 190 6.00 17.36 -12.94
C ALA A 190 4.71 17.81 -13.64
N GLU A 191 3.92 18.69 -13.03
CA GLU A 191 2.72 19.30 -13.63
C GLU A 191 3.07 20.07 -14.91
N ALA A 192 4.13 20.89 -14.87
CA ALA A 192 4.61 21.60 -16.06
C ALA A 192 5.10 20.67 -17.17
N ALA A 193 5.74 19.55 -16.82
CA ALA A 193 6.18 18.55 -17.79
C ALA A 193 5.04 17.68 -18.33
N LYS A 194 3.98 17.49 -17.53
CA LYS A 194 2.80 16.68 -17.89
C LYS A 194 1.77 17.47 -18.72
N PHE A 195 1.76 18.80 -18.58
CA PHE A 195 0.89 19.68 -19.35
C PHE A 195 1.20 19.58 -20.84
N ASP A 196 0.18 19.22 -21.62
CA ASP A 196 0.24 19.15 -23.07
C ASP A 196 -0.57 20.32 -23.66
N PRO A 197 0.09 21.32 -24.27
CA PRO A 197 -0.59 22.45 -24.90
C PRO A 197 -1.50 22.05 -26.05
N ASP A 198 -1.14 21.02 -26.82
CA ASP A 198 -1.90 20.61 -27.99
C ASP A 198 -3.21 19.94 -27.55
N HIS A 199 -3.15 19.10 -26.51
CA HIS A 199 -4.35 18.52 -25.89
C HIS A 199 -5.28 19.59 -25.31
N TYR A 200 -4.72 20.57 -24.58
CA TYR A 200 -5.49 21.70 -24.04
C TYR A 200 -6.16 22.53 -25.14
N LEU A 201 -5.46 22.78 -26.25
CA LEU A 201 -6.01 23.52 -27.38
C LEU A 201 -7.10 22.72 -28.11
N ALA A 202 -6.93 21.41 -28.26
CA ALA A 202 -7.96 20.55 -28.83
C ALA A 202 -9.27 20.66 -28.02
N ASP A 203 -9.18 20.50 -26.69
CA ASP A 203 -10.32 20.65 -25.77
C ASP A 203 -10.93 22.07 -25.80
N PHE A 204 -10.11 23.09 -26.09
CA PHE A 204 -10.58 24.48 -26.21
C PHE A 204 -11.35 24.74 -27.51
N PHE A 205 -10.99 24.07 -28.62
CA PHE A 205 -11.66 24.22 -29.91
C PHE A 205 -12.81 23.23 -30.11
N GLU A 206 -12.75 22.06 -29.48
CA GLU A 206 -13.76 20.99 -29.52
C GLU A 206 -14.43 20.84 -28.15
N ASP A 207 -15.21 21.84 -27.74
CA ASP A 207 -15.75 21.96 -26.39
C ASP A 207 -17.12 21.29 -26.17
N GLU A 208 -17.65 20.55 -27.16
CA GLU A 208 -18.99 19.94 -27.09
C GLU A 208 -19.18 19.05 -25.86
N ALA A 209 -18.16 18.24 -25.52
CA ALA A 209 -18.17 17.39 -24.34
C ALA A 209 -18.08 18.20 -23.04
N ILE A 210 -17.30 19.29 -23.04
CA ILE A 210 -17.11 20.17 -21.89
C ILE A 210 -18.40 20.94 -21.61
N GLU A 211 -19.06 21.45 -22.64
CA GLU A 211 -20.34 22.11 -22.51
C GLU A 211 -21.41 21.19 -21.88
N HIS A 212 -21.40 19.90 -22.23
CA HIS A 212 -22.30 18.91 -21.64
C HIS A 212 -22.08 18.81 -20.13
N VAL A 213 -20.83 18.62 -19.72
CA VAL A 213 -20.42 18.54 -18.30
C VAL A 213 -20.76 19.83 -17.54
N LEU A 214 -20.58 21.01 -18.16
CA LEU A 214 -20.91 22.30 -17.52
C LEU A 214 -22.42 22.49 -17.31
N LYS A 215 -23.27 21.84 -18.11
CA LYS A 215 -24.74 21.87 -17.96
C LYS A 215 -25.22 20.97 -16.82
N TYR A 216 -24.43 19.98 -16.41
CA TYR A 216 -24.76 19.06 -15.34
C TYR A 216 -24.95 19.80 -14.00
N LYS A 217 -25.96 19.37 -13.23
CA LYS A 217 -26.26 19.92 -11.90
C LYS A 217 -26.08 18.84 -10.85
N PRO A 218 -25.03 18.94 -10.02
CA PRO A 218 -24.83 18.01 -8.93
C PRO A 218 -25.96 18.02 -7.91
N TRP A 219 -26.17 16.86 -7.28
CA TRP A 219 -27.21 16.64 -6.28
C TRP A 219 -27.17 17.62 -5.09
N TRP A 220 -25.99 18.13 -4.73
CA TRP A 220 -25.86 19.08 -3.61
C TRP A 220 -26.45 20.46 -3.92
N ILE A 221 -26.62 20.85 -5.18
CA ILE A 221 -27.26 22.12 -5.55
C ILE A 221 -28.73 22.11 -5.12
N ASP A 222 -29.44 21.02 -5.41
CA ASP A 222 -30.84 20.89 -5.04
C ASP A 222 -31.01 20.65 -3.55
N ALA A 223 -30.09 19.90 -2.93
CA ALA A 223 -30.06 19.76 -1.47
C ALA A 223 -29.85 21.11 -0.77
N HIS A 224 -28.95 21.96 -1.30
CA HIS A 224 -28.73 23.31 -0.78
C HIS A 224 -29.98 24.18 -0.97
N LYS A 225 -30.59 24.21 -2.16
CA LYS A 225 -31.82 24.97 -2.44
C LYS A 225 -32.97 24.57 -1.52
N LYS A 226 -33.23 23.27 -1.35
CA LYS A 226 -34.27 22.75 -0.44
C LYS A 226 -33.99 23.20 1.00
N LYS A 227 -32.73 23.14 1.45
CA LYS A 227 -32.32 23.58 2.79
C LYS A 227 -32.44 25.09 2.98
N THR A 228 -32.08 25.91 1.99
CA THR A 228 -32.26 27.38 2.03
C THR A 228 -33.73 27.78 1.98
N ALA A 229 -34.58 27.03 1.26
CA ALA A 229 -36.02 27.28 1.22
C ALA A 229 -36.70 26.97 2.56
N LEU A 230 -36.34 25.86 3.23
CA LEU A 230 -36.84 25.51 4.56
C LEU A 230 -36.46 26.55 5.63
N GLN A 231 -35.26 27.14 5.53
CA GLN A 231 -34.81 28.22 6.42
C GLN A 231 -35.67 29.49 6.33
N HIS A 232 -36.24 29.80 5.16
CA HIS A 232 -37.14 30.97 5.01
C HIS A 232 -38.56 30.67 5.51
N GLN A 233 -38.97 29.40 5.54
CA GLN A 233 -40.30 28.98 5.94
C GLN A 233 -40.47 28.88 7.47
N GLU A 234 -39.39 28.59 8.21
CA GLU A 234 -39.39 28.58 9.69
C GLU A 234 -39.30 29.98 10.32
N CYS A 235 -38.93 31.02 9.56
CA CYS A 235 -38.90 32.41 10.06
C CYS A 235 -40.28 33.08 10.13
N ASP A 236 -41.34 32.50 9.56
CA ASP A 236 -42.70 33.08 9.53
C ASP A 236 -43.67 32.45 10.55
N GLY A 237 -43.22 31.55 11.43
CA GLY A 237 -44.07 31.07 12.49
C GLY A 237 -43.44 29.99 13.37
N GLN A 238 -43.21 30.34 14.63
CA GLN A 238 -42.91 29.47 15.78
C GLN A 238 -41.45 29.09 16.02
N THR A 239 -40.86 29.87 16.93
CA THR A 239 -39.66 29.63 17.73
C THR A 239 -39.60 28.21 18.30
N PHE A 240 -38.84 27.31 17.67
CA PHE A 240 -38.26 26.15 18.35
C PHE A 240 -36.78 26.42 18.68
N VAL A 241 -36.50 26.37 19.97
CA VAL A 241 -35.21 26.68 20.58
C VAL A 241 -34.22 25.55 20.27
N CYS A 242 -33.15 25.81 19.51
CA CYS A 242 -31.98 24.92 19.52
C CYS A 242 -30.99 25.43 20.57
N HIS A 243 -30.81 24.64 21.62
CA HIS A 243 -30.07 24.98 22.82
C HIS A 243 -28.57 24.75 22.64
N PHE A 244 -27.84 25.77 22.16
CA PHE A 244 -26.55 26.19 22.74
C PHE A 244 -26.15 27.55 22.14
N CYS A 245 -26.26 28.61 22.94
CA CYS A 245 -25.77 29.93 22.59
C CYS A 245 -24.55 30.22 23.47
N ILE A 246 -23.41 30.57 22.87
CA ILE A 246 -22.48 31.53 23.48
C ILE A 246 -21.97 32.47 22.39
N CYS A 247 -22.69 33.60 22.27
CA CYS A 247 -22.22 34.96 22.01
C CYS A 247 -21.54 35.34 20.66
N ASN A 248 -22.28 36.16 19.90
CA ASN A 248 -21.84 37.34 19.12
C ASN A 248 -21.18 37.25 17.72
N GLN A 249 -21.57 36.29 16.90
CA GLN A 249 -21.87 36.51 15.46
C GLN A 249 -22.47 35.23 14.89
N PHE A 250 -23.76 35.29 14.51
CA PHE A 250 -24.59 34.21 13.95
C PHE A 250 -23.83 32.97 13.46
N THR A 251 -23.63 31.98 14.34
CA THR A 251 -23.18 30.65 13.95
C THR A 251 -24.41 29.81 13.69
N PHE A 252 -24.79 29.69 12.41
CA PHE A 252 -25.85 28.78 11.98
C PHE A 252 -25.34 27.34 12.11
N THR A 253 -25.92 26.57 13.02
CA THR A 253 -25.66 25.13 13.13
C THR A 253 -26.61 24.39 12.19
N PHE A 254 -26.07 23.99 11.03
CA PHE A 254 -26.80 23.23 10.02
C PHE A 254 -26.96 21.77 10.48
N VAL A 255 -28.20 21.31 10.64
CA VAL A 255 -28.48 19.90 10.97
C VAL A 255 -28.49 19.09 9.66
N VAL A 256 -27.38 18.40 9.39
CA VAL A 256 -27.33 17.37 8.33
C VAL A 256 -27.80 16.06 8.96
N VAL A 257 -28.87 15.47 8.40
CA VAL A 257 -29.34 14.14 8.80
C VAL A 257 -28.69 13.12 7.86
N PHE A 258 -27.88 12.23 8.44
CA PHE A 258 -27.24 11.16 7.71
C PHE A 258 -28.21 10.00 7.42
N SER A 259 -28.10 9.41 6.23
CA SER A 259 -28.81 8.18 5.88
C SER A 259 -28.34 6.99 6.73
N GLU A 260 -29.08 5.88 6.71
CA GLU A 260 -28.67 4.69 7.45
C GLU A 260 -27.32 4.15 6.94
N GLU A 261 -27.14 4.14 5.62
CA GLU A 261 -25.90 3.73 4.96
C GLU A 261 -24.72 4.64 5.33
N GLU A 262 -24.93 5.96 5.36
CA GLU A 262 -23.91 6.91 5.79
C GLU A 262 -23.54 6.70 7.26
N ARG A 263 -24.52 6.43 8.13
CA ARG A 263 -24.28 6.12 9.55
C ARG A 263 -23.50 4.82 9.71
N GLU A 264 -23.77 3.80 8.91
CA GLU A 264 -23.00 2.56 8.90
C GLU A 264 -21.57 2.79 8.43
N GLN A 265 -21.37 3.59 7.39
CA GLN A 265 -20.02 3.99 6.96
C GLN A 265 -19.29 4.73 8.08
N LEU A 266 -19.95 5.66 8.78
CA LEU A 266 -19.39 6.38 9.91
C LEU A 266 -18.95 5.45 11.06
N ARG A 267 -19.65 4.34 11.28
CA ARG A 267 -19.27 3.33 12.30
C ARG A 267 -17.98 2.58 11.96
N LYS A 268 -17.56 2.54 10.69
CA LYS A 268 -16.30 1.89 10.27
C LYS A 268 -15.06 2.68 10.69
N PHE A 269 -15.21 3.97 10.97
CA PHE A 269 -14.09 4.81 11.40
C PHE A 269 -13.77 4.60 12.88
N LYS A 270 -12.48 4.66 13.22
CA LYS A 270 -12.02 4.61 14.61
C LYS A 270 -12.23 5.98 15.25
N ASN A 271 -12.97 6.03 16.37
CA ASN A 271 -13.12 7.25 17.17
C ASN A 271 -11.78 7.62 17.81
N LYS A 272 -11.08 8.59 17.22
CA LYS A 272 -9.82 9.14 17.72
C LYS A 272 -9.96 10.66 17.91
N SER A 273 -9.53 11.16 19.05
CA SER A 273 -9.37 12.60 19.28
C SER A 273 -7.99 13.04 18.81
N TYR A 274 -7.94 14.14 18.05
CA TYR A 274 -6.69 14.74 17.57
C TYR A 274 -6.49 16.10 18.22
N LEU A 275 -5.32 16.30 18.84
CA LEU A 275 -4.89 17.59 19.36
C LEU A 275 -4.01 18.28 18.32
N LEU A 276 -4.64 19.07 17.45
CA LEU A 276 -3.96 19.83 16.40
C LEU A 276 -3.76 21.29 16.82
N ASP A 277 -2.54 21.78 16.68
CA ASP A 277 -2.22 23.19 16.83
C ASP A 277 -2.86 24.04 15.71
N LYS A 278 -2.85 25.36 15.88
CA LYS A 278 -3.54 26.28 14.96
C LYS A 278 -3.00 26.19 13.53
N ARG A 279 -1.67 26.00 13.35
CA ARG A 279 -1.05 25.92 12.02
C ARG A 279 -1.42 24.61 11.34
N THR A 280 -1.31 23.49 12.04
CA THR A 280 -1.69 22.17 11.47
C THR A 280 -3.17 22.10 11.14
N ARG A 281 -4.03 22.70 11.98
CA ARG A 281 -5.47 22.78 11.70
C ARG A 281 -5.77 23.57 10.42
N HIS A 282 -5.09 24.70 10.23
CA HIS A 282 -5.22 25.48 8.99
C HIS A 282 -4.81 24.65 7.76
N HIS A 283 -3.69 23.93 7.86
CA HIS A 283 -3.23 23.04 6.81
C HIS A 283 -4.23 21.92 6.50
N VAL A 284 -4.80 21.27 7.51
CA VAL A 284 -5.84 20.24 7.33
C VAL A 284 -7.08 20.80 6.63
N TYR A 285 -7.51 22.03 6.97
CA TYR A 285 -8.63 22.65 6.27
C TYR A 285 -8.32 22.96 4.80
N LEU A 286 -7.10 23.37 4.47
CA LEU A 286 -6.69 23.57 3.08
C LEU A 286 -6.66 22.25 2.31
N GLY A 287 -6.14 21.17 2.92
CA GLY A 287 -6.18 19.83 2.31
C GLY A 287 -7.61 19.31 2.14
N LEU A 288 -8.53 19.66 3.04
CA LEU A 288 -9.95 19.33 2.87
C LEU A 288 -10.54 20.06 1.64
N ILE A 289 -10.21 21.33 1.44
CA ILE A 289 -10.66 22.09 0.25
C ILE A 289 -10.11 21.45 -1.03
N ASP A 290 -8.85 21.04 -1.04
CA ASP A 290 -8.20 20.35 -2.17
C ASP A 290 -8.94 19.05 -2.54
N ILE A 291 -9.21 18.18 -1.55
CA ILE A 291 -9.94 16.93 -1.76
C ILE A 291 -11.39 17.18 -2.20
N LEU A 292 -12.06 18.19 -1.62
CA LEU A 292 -13.43 18.54 -2.01
C LEU A 292 -13.49 19.06 -3.45
N LEU A 293 -12.49 19.84 -3.90
CA LEU A 293 -12.41 20.30 -5.28
C LEU A 293 -12.28 19.11 -6.24
N ALA A 294 -11.39 18.16 -5.94
CA ALA A 294 -11.21 16.96 -6.74
C ALA A 294 -12.49 16.10 -6.78
N TYR A 295 -13.18 15.95 -5.64
CA TYR A 295 -14.47 15.24 -5.59
C TYR A 295 -15.56 15.95 -6.42
N CYS A 296 -15.65 17.27 -6.35
CA CYS A 296 -16.61 18.04 -7.13
C CYS A 296 -16.34 17.89 -8.64
N TYR A 297 -15.07 17.97 -9.05
CA TYR A 297 -14.69 17.74 -10.44
C TYR A 297 -15.13 16.36 -10.93
N GLU A 298 -14.81 15.32 -10.16
CA GLU A 298 -15.13 13.93 -10.50
C GLU A 298 -16.64 13.70 -10.68
N ILE A 299 -17.47 14.23 -9.78
CA ILE A 299 -18.92 14.13 -9.88
C ILE A 299 -19.47 14.90 -11.09
N CYS A 300 -18.88 16.05 -11.43
CA CYS A 300 -19.31 16.80 -12.61
C CYS A 300 -18.97 16.04 -13.89
N VAL A 301 -17.73 15.57 -14.03
CA VAL A 301 -17.25 14.90 -15.24
C VAL A 301 -17.99 13.59 -15.50
N ASN A 302 -18.29 12.82 -14.45
CA ASN A 302 -19.02 11.56 -14.59
C ASN A 302 -20.52 11.68 -14.31
N GLU A 303 -21.07 12.90 -14.23
CA GLU A 303 -22.51 13.16 -14.05
C GLU A 303 -23.12 12.43 -12.83
N GLY A 304 -22.31 12.18 -11.82
CA GLY A 304 -22.68 11.49 -10.58
C GLY A 304 -22.47 9.98 -10.59
N ASP A 305 -22.17 9.37 -11.73
CA ASP A 305 -21.86 7.94 -11.84
C ASP A 305 -20.41 7.66 -11.45
N LYS A 306 -20.19 6.65 -10.62
CA LYS A 306 -18.84 6.25 -10.19
C LYS A 306 -18.36 5.10 -11.04
N ASN A 307 -17.14 5.22 -11.55
CA ASN A 307 -16.45 4.17 -12.30
C ASN A 307 -15.16 3.74 -11.58
N VAL A 308 -14.42 2.82 -12.20
CA VAL A 308 -13.16 2.29 -11.64
C VAL A 308 -12.03 3.33 -11.62
N GLU A 309 -12.12 4.37 -12.46
CA GLU A 309 -11.16 5.47 -12.56
C GLU A 309 -11.49 6.63 -11.60
N SER A 310 -12.71 6.68 -11.04
CA SER A 310 -13.12 7.74 -10.10
C SER A 310 -12.14 7.94 -8.95
N PRO A 311 -11.64 6.88 -8.27
CA PRO A 311 -10.63 7.05 -7.23
C PRO A 311 -9.29 7.58 -7.76
N TRP A 312 -8.92 7.22 -9.00
CA TRP A 312 -7.68 7.68 -9.64
C TRP A 312 -7.77 9.17 -9.98
N ASN A 313 -8.87 9.62 -10.60
CA ASN A 313 -9.11 11.02 -10.93
C ASN A 313 -9.02 11.92 -9.69
N VAL A 314 -9.74 11.56 -8.62
CA VAL A 314 -9.74 12.34 -7.37
C VAL A 314 -8.34 12.44 -6.77
N ARG A 315 -7.56 11.35 -6.82
CA ARG A 315 -6.19 11.33 -6.31
C ARG A 315 -5.26 12.20 -7.15
N LYS A 316 -5.33 12.11 -8.48
CA LYS A 316 -4.44 12.89 -9.37
C LYS A 316 -4.72 14.39 -9.30
N LEU A 317 -5.97 14.79 -9.12
CA LEU A 317 -6.35 16.20 -8.98
C LEU A 317 -6.00 16.80 -7.61
N SER A 318 -5.98 15.99 -6.55
CA SER A 318 -5.67 16.44 -5.20
C SER A 318 -4.19 16.29 -4.89
N ALA A 319 -3.48 17.43 -4.82
CA ALA A 319 -2.07 17.46 -4.45
C ALA A 319 -1.81 16.87 -3.05
N THR A 320 -2.76 17.01 -2.13
CA THR A 320 -2.68 16.40 -0.79
C THR A 320 -2.70 14.87 -0.84
N LEU A 321 -3.29 14.26 -1.87
CA LEU A 321 -3.32 12.80 -2.03
C LEU A 321 -2.14 12.27 -2.87
N CYS A 322 -1.85 12.86 -4.04
CA CYS A 322 -0.81 12.35 -4.94
C CYS A 322 0.62 12.79 -4.60
N TRP A 323 0.78 13.97 -3.99
CA TRP A 323 2.11 14.51 -3.61
C TRP A 323 2.31 14.63 -2.09
N LEU A 324 1.27 14.36 -1.31
CA LEU A 324 1.29 14.47 0.16
C LEU A 324 1.75 15.85 0.62
N GLU A 325 1.28 16.88 -0.09
CA GLU A 325 1.56 18.30 0.19
C GLU A 325 0.55 18.94 1.12
#